data_AF-A0A0A0K834-F1
#
_entry.id   AF-A0A0A0K834-F1
#
_cell.length_a   1.000
_cell.length_b   1.000
_cell.length_c   1.000
_cell.angle_alpha   90.00
_cell.angle_beta   90.00
_cell.angle_gamma   90.00
#
_symmetry.space_group_name_H-M   'P 1'
#
loop_
_entity.id
_entity.type
_entity.pdbx_description
1 polymer ?
#
loop_
_entity_poly.entity_id
_entity_poly.type
_entity_poly.pdbx_seq_one_letter_code
_entity_poly.pdbx_strand_id
1 'polypeptide(L)'
;MGHLHEFDQAFIQAPEHRPKLALSHADRIPTIDLSPIFNHSLPGSDVPHDLVHQIASACTEWGFFLVVNHGVPPEKRHRIEAAAREFFGQSLEEKRKVRRSQGLVTGYFDTELTKNVRDWKEVFDFMVEDPTIVPASPESDDDELTQWTNKWPEYPPEFRSSHYPIILFNKLLYGELD
;
A
#
# COMPACT_ATOMS: atom_id res chain seq x y z
N MET A 1 -2.25 43.31 6.82
CA MET A 1 -3.26 42.34 7.28
C MET A 1 -3.19 41.17 6.32
N GLY A 2 -2.58 40.05 6.71
CA GLY A 2 -2.50 38.87 5.83
C GLY A 2 -3.89 38.25 5.70
N HIS A 3 -4.38 38.06 4.47
CA HIS A 3 -5.54 37.21 4.24
C HIS A 3 -5.19 35.81 4.77
N LEU A 4 -5.94 35.35 5.79
CA LEU A 4 -5.98 33.91 6.09
C LEU A 4 -6.40 33.22 4.80
N HIS A 5 -5.51 32.38 4.25
CA HIS A 5 -5.86 31.53 3.12
C HIS A 5 -7.03 30.66 3.57
N GLU A 6 -8.21 30.91 2.99
CA GLU A 6 -9.38 30.10 3.26
C GLU A 6 -9.10 28.68 2.74
N PHE A 7 -9.30 27.69 3.61
CA PHE A 7 -9.03 26.30 3.29
C PHE A 7 -10.10 25.80 2.32
N ASP A 8 -9.70 25.07 1.26
CA ASP A 8 -10.64 24.55 0.28
C ASP A 8 -11.63 23.58 0.96
N GLN A 9 -12.91 23.94 0.90
CA GLN A 9 -14.01 23.21 1.52
C GLN A 9 -14.12 21.77 1.00
N ALA A 10 -13.59 21.47 -0.21
CA ALA A 10 -13.58 20.13 -0.78
C ALA A 10 -12.83 19.10 0.10
N PHE A 11 -11.93 19.55 0.98
CA PHE A 11 -11.12 18.70 1.86
C PHE A 11 -11.63 18.65 3.32
N ILE A 12 -12.68 19.39 3.64
CA ILE A 12 -13.16 19.52 5.03
C ILE A 12 -14.24 18.48 5.31
N GLN A 13 -13.92 17.51 6.18
CA GLN A 13 -14.89 16.55 6.68
C GLN A 13 -15.98 17.21 7.52
N ALA A 14 -17.22 16.73 7.39
CA ALA A 14 -18.33 17.12 8.24
C ALA A 14 -18.01 16.81 9.72
N PRO A 15 -18.43 17.63 10.70
CA PRO A 15 -18.08 17.46 12.12
C PRO A 15 -18.29 16.04 12.67
N GLU A 16 -19.36 15.37 12.25
CA GLU A 16 -19.73 13.99 12.60
C GLU A 16 -18.78 12.91 12.06
N HIS A 17 -17.99 13.24 11.04
CA HIS A 17 -17.02 12.33 10.42
C HIS A 17 -15.59 12.57 10.88
N ARG A 18 -15.33 13.67 11.60
CA ARG A 18 -14.00 14.00 12.11
C ARG A 18 -13.57 13.00 13.18
N PRO A 19 -12.27 12.67 13.26
CA PRO A 19 -11.75 11.83 14.33
C PRO A 19 -12.12 12.44 15.69
N LYS A 20 -12.73 11.63 16.55
CA LYS A 20 -12.84 11.97 17.97
C LYS A 20 -11.44 11.77 18.54
N LEU A 21 -10.69 12.87 18.71
CA LEU A 21 -9.38 12.85 19.34
C LEU A 21 -9.55 12.54 20.84
N ALA A 22 -9.92 11.31 21.16
CA ALA A 22 -9.60 10.74 22.46
C ALA A 22 -8.10 10.47 22.40
N LEU A 23 -7.33 11.09 23.30
CA LEU A 23 -5.95 10.68 23.57
C LEU A 23 -6.01 9.25 24.11
N SER A 24 -6.06 8.26 23.22
CA SER A 24 -5.69 6.91 23.59
C SER A 24 -4.19 6.94 23.83
N HIS A 25 -3.75 6.41 24.97
CA HIS A 25 -2.33 6.18 25.20
C HIS A 25 -1.87 5.19 24.11
N ALA A 26 -1.21 5.71 23.08
CA ALA A 26 -0.72 4.95 21.93
C ALA A 26 0.47 4.03 22.27
N ASP A 27 0.78 3.86 23.56
CA ASP A 27 1.94 3.15 24.10
C ASP A 27 1.92 1.62 23.85
N ARG A 28 0.99 1.08 23.05
CA ARG A 28 0.71 -0.36 22.97
C ARG A 28 0.38 -0.93 21.59
N ILE A 29 0.71 -0.26 20.48
CA ILE A 29 0.57 -0.93 19.17
C ILE A 29 1.43 -2.21 19.21
N PRO A 30 0.84 -3.41 19.01
CA PRO A 30 1.60 -4.64 19.06
C PRO A 30 2.74 -4.59 18.05
N THR A 31 3.93 -5.01 18.46
CA THR A 31 5.11 -5.11 17.59
C THR A 31 5.53 -6.56 17.51
N ILE A 32 5.46 -7.13 16.31
CA ILE A 32 5.75 -8.54 16.03
C ILE A 32 7.15 -8.66 15.44
N ASP A 33 8.00 -9.47 16.08
CA ASP A 33 9.34 -9.79 15.63
C ASP A 33 9.33 -11.07 14.76
N LEU A 34 9.69 -10.95 13.48
CA LEU A 34 9.74 -12.08 12.55
C LEU A 34 11.12 -12.75 12.47
N SER A 35 12.11 -12.32 13.25
CA SER A 35 13.43 -12.95 13.27
C SER A 35 13.39 -14.46 13.51
N PRO A 36 12.46 -15.06 14.29
CA PRO A 36 12.42 -16.50 14.43
C PRO A 36 12.18 -17.24 13.10
N ILE A 37 11.42 -16.66 12.17
CA ILE A 37 11.16 -17.26 10.85
C ILE A 37 12.45 -17.34 10.03
N PHE A 38 13.29 -16.30 10.10
CA PHE A 38 14.50 -16.19 9.27
C PHE A 38 15.74 -16.82 9.91
N ASN A 39 15.74 -17.01 11.23
CA ASN A 39 16.88 -17.54 11.99
C ASN A 39 16.83 -19.08 12.16
N HIS A 40 15.71 -19.74 11.85
CA HIS A 40 15.66 -21.20 11.84
C HIS A 40 16.22 -21.75 10.52
N SER A 41 17.53 -22.04 10.51
CA SER A 41 18.28 -22.52 9.34
C SER A 41 18.10 -24.02 9.02
N LEU A 42 16.99 -24.64 9.44
CA LEU A 42 16.71 -26.04 9.12
C LEU A 42 15.47 -26.15 8.23
N PRO A 43 15.58 -26.73 7.02
CA PRO A 43 14.41 -27.06 6.22
C PRO A 43 13.46 -27.96 7.03
N GLY A 44 12.22 -27.51 7.23
CA GLY A 44 11.19 -28.27 7.95
C GLY A 44 11.00 -27.94 9.43
N SER A 45 11.62 -26.88 9.97
CA SER A 45 11.24 -26.37 11.29
C SER A 45 9.93 -25.58 11.21
N ASP A 46 8.94 -25.98 12.01
CA ASP A 46 7.67 -25.26 12.14
C ASP A 46 7.90 -23.81 12.63
N VAL A 47 7.04 -22.88 12.18
CA VAL A 47 6.99 -21.53 12.72
C VAL A 47 6.71 -21.61 14.24
N PRO A 48 7.46 -20.87 15.08
CA PRO A 48 7.24 -20.94 16.53
C PRO A 48 5.80 -20.66 16.91
N HIS A 49 5.19 -21.56 17.67
CA HIS A 49 3.79 -21.47 18.08
C HIS A 49 3.46 -20.13 18.77
N ASP A 50 4.40 -19.63 19.57
CA ASP A 50 4.26 -18.33 20.26
C ASP A 50 4.17 -17.16 19.28
N LEU A 51 4.86 -17.20 18.15
CA LEU A 51 4.79 -16.17 17.11
C LEU A 51 3.43 -16.18 16.43
N VAL A 52 2.91 -17.37 16.10
CA VAL A 52 1.57 -17.54 15.55
C VAL A 52 0.51 -16.99 16.52
N HIS A 53 0.64 -17.30 17.81
CA HIS A 53 -0.29 -16.80 18.83
C HIS A 53 -0.24 -15.26 18.98
N GLN A 54 0.95 -14.66 18.91
CA GLN A 54 1.10 -13.20 18.95
C GLN A 54 0.44 -12.51 17.74
N ILE A 55 0.64 -13.05 16.53
CA ILE A 55 -0.01 -12.54 15.30
C ILE A 55 -1.54 -12.68 15.42
N ALA A 56 -2.03 -13.84 15.87
CA ALA A 56 -3.46 -14.07 16.04
C ALA A 56 -4.09 -13.09 17.03
N SER A 57 -3.48 -12.91 18.21
CA SER A 57 -3.95 -11.95 19.23
C SER A 57 -3.91 -10.50 18.71
N ALA A 58 -2.86 -10.10 17.99
CA ALA A 58 -2.80 -8.77 17.38
C ALA A 58 -3.90 -8.56 16.33
N CYS A 59 -4.18 -9.56 15.49
CA CYS A 59 -5.28 -9.51 14.53
C CYS A 59 -6.65 -9.41 15.20
N THR A 60 -6.91 -10.17 16.27
CA THR A 60 -8.23 -10.23 16.92
C THR A 60 -8.49 -9.04 17.84
N GLU A 61 -7.47 -8.58 18.57
CA GLU A 61 -7.62 -7.53 19.58
C GLU A 61 -7.41 -6.12 18.99
N TRP A 62 -6.51 -5.98 18.01
CA TRP A 62 -6.12 -4.67 17.44
C TRP A 62 -6.54 -4.51 15.98
N GLY A 63 -6.52 -5.58 15.18
CA GLY A 63 -6.73 -5.53 13.74
C GLY A 63 -5.55 -4.96 12.95
N PHE A 64 -4.47 -4.54 13.62
CA PHE A 64 -3.21 -4.09 13.03
C PHE A 64 -2.05 -4.22 14.03
N PHE A 65 -0.83 -4.29 13.52
CA PHE A 65 0.40 -4.37 14.31
C PHE A 65 1.61 -3.87 13.50
N LEU A 66 2.69 -3.52 14.19
CA LEU A 66 3.99 -3.24 13.58
C LEU A 66 4.76 -4.55 13.40
N VAL A 67 5.56 -4.62 12.35
CA VAL A 67 6.43 -5.76 12.08
C VAL A 67 7.89 -5.31 12.10
N VAL A 68 8.74 -6.02 12.81
CA VAL A 68 10.20 -5.80 12.85
C VAL A 68 10.95 -7.08 12.48
N ASN A 69 12.21 -6.94 12.09
CA ASN A 69 13.07 -8.05 11.66
C ASN A 69 12.44 -8.94 10.57
N HIS A 70 11.66 -8.32 9.68
CA HIS A 70 10.97 -8.99 8.56
C HIS A 70 11.90 -9.42 7.43
N GLY A 71 13.23 -9.31 7.55
CA GLY A 71 14.17 -9.78 6.53
C GLY A 71 14.19 -8.96 5.22
N VAL A 72 13.47 -7.83 5.13
CA VAL A 72 13.57 -6.93 3.95
C VAL A 72 14.77 -6.00 4.15
N PRO A 73 15.78 -6.03 3.25
CA PRO A 73 16.94 -5.14 3.36
C PRO A 73 16.56 -3.65 3.36
N PRO A 74 17.13 -2.83 4.27
CA PRO A 74 16.85 -1.40 4.34
C PRO A 74 17.07 -0.65 3.03
N GLU A 75 18.03 -1.09 2.21
CA GLU A 75 18.36 -0.50 0.91
C GLU A 75 17.21 -0.63 -0.09
N LYS A 76 16.38 -1.67 0.02
CA LYS A 76 15.16 -1.79 -0.81
C LYS A 76 14.16 -0.71 -0.44
N ARG A 77 13.91 -0.51 0.85
CA ARG A 77 13.01 0.54 1.35
C ARG A 77 13.49 1.92 0.92
N HIS A 78 14.77 2.23 1.10
CA HIS A 78 15.33 3.53 0.70
C HIS A 78 15.17 3.82 -0.80
N ARG A 79 15.39 2.82 -1.68
CA ARG A 79 15.21 3.01 -3.12
C ARG A 79 13.75 3.31 -3.50
N ILE A 80 12.81 2.65 -2.84
CA ILE A 80 11.36 2.88 -3.07
C ILE A 80 10.96 4.27 -2.62
N GLU A 81 11.37 4.66 -1.41
CA GLU A 81 11.11 6.00 -0.87
C GLU A 81 11.71 7.10 -1.75
N ALA A 82 12.93 6.89 -2.28
CA ALA A 82 13.59 7.82 -3.17
C ALA A 82 12.85 7.96 -4.52
N ALA A 83 12.56 6.84 -5.19
CA ALA A 83 11.84 6.86 -6.46
C ALA A 83 10.41 7.43 -6.32
N ALA A 84 9.72 7.12 -5.22
CA ALA A 84 8.41 7.70 -4.92
C ALA A 84 8.52 9.22 -4.73
N ARG A 85 9.50 9.69 -3.96
CA ARG A 85 9.72 11.13 -3.73
C ARG A 85 10.03 11.87 -5.03
N GLU A 86 10.86 11.29 -5.90
CA GLU A 86 11.16 11.87 -7.21
C GLU A 86 9.92 11.93 -8.10
N PHE A 87 9.14 10.84 -8.17
CA PHE A 87 7.90 10.83 -8.95
C PHE A 87 6.89 11.87 -8.48
N PHE A 88 6.56 11.88 -7.18
CA PHE A 88 5.55 12.78 -6.62
C PHE A 88 6.02 14.24 -6.56
N GLY A 89 7.33 14.48 -6.58
CA GLY A 89 7.95 15.80 -6.70
C GLY A 89 7.82 16.45 -8.09
N GLN A 90 7.39 15.70 -9.10
CA GLN A 90 7.14 16.24 -10.45
C GLN A 90 5.92 17.17 -10.50
N SER A 91 5.80 17.91 -11.61
CA SER A 91 4.62 18.71 -11.89
C SER A 91 3.37 17.82 -12.01
N LEU A 92 2.20 18.41 -11.76
CA LEU A 92 0.93 17.72 -11.93
C LEU A 92 0.71 17.23 -13.37
N GLU A 93 1.23 17.95 -14.37
CA GLU A 93 1.15 17.55 -15.78
C GLU A 93 1.90 16.24 -16.04
N GLU A 94 3.13 16.13 -15.53
CA GLU A 94 3.94 14.92 -15.67
C GLU A 94 3.29 13.73 -14.97
N LYS A 95 2.82 13.92 -13.72
CA LYS A 95 2.12 12.86 -12.96
C LYS A 95 0.84 12.40 -13.66
N ARG A 96 0.13 13.31 -14.34
CA ARG A 96 -1.12 12.99 -15.07
C ARG A 96 -0.91 12.20 -16.36
N LYS A 97 0.32 12.11 -16.90
CA LYS A 97 0.61 11.23 -18.05
C LYS A 97 0.30 9.76 -17.76
N VAL A 98 0.42 9.37 -16.49
CA VAL A 98 0.10 8.01 -16.01
C VAL A 98 -1.18 7.95 -15.18
N ARG A 99 -2.11 8.90 -15.39
CA ARG A 99 -3.38 8.93 -14.67
C ARG A 99 -4.21 7.67 -14.96
N ARG A 100 -4.94 7.21 -13.93
CA ARG A 100 -5.98 6.18 -14.08
C ARG A 100 -6.96 6.56 -15.20
N SER A 101 -7.36 5.57 -15.98
CA SER A 101 -8.40 5.70 -17.01
C SER A 101 -9.65 4.92 -16.59
N GLN A 102 -10.79 5.24 -17.18
CA GLN A 102 -12.01 4.46 -16.96
C GLN A 102 -11.75 2.98 -17.26
N GLY A 103 -12.13 2.09 -16.34
CA GLY A 103 -11.89 0.64 -16.45
C GLY A 103 -10.50 0.16 -16.01
N LEU A 104 -9.56 1.05 -15.66
CA LEU A 104 -8.24 0.68 -15.14
C LEU A 104 -8.00 1.33 -13.77
N VAL A 105 -7.81 0.50 -12.75
CA VAL A 105 -7.60 0.95 -11.36
C VAL A 105 -6.15 1.37 -11.06
N THR A 106 -5.21 1.11 -11.97
CA THR A 106 -3.78 1.42 -11.80
C THR A 106 -3.39 2.76 -12.42
N GLY A 107 -2.38 3.40 -11.83
CA GLY A 107 -1.85 4.70 -12.20
C GLY A 107 -2.11 5.78 -11.15
N TYR A 108 -1.71 7.01 -11.51
CA TYR A 108 -1.80 8.21 -10.69
C TYR A 108 -3.25 8.68 -10.50
N PHE A 109 -3.57 9.15 -9.30
CA PHE A 109 -4.85 9.78 -8.97
C PHE A 109 -4.71 10.74 -7.78
N ASP A 110 -5.43 11.87 -7.82
CA ASP A 110 -5.34 12.96 -6.84
C ASP A 110 -6.72 13.42 -6.34
N THR A 111 -7.77 12.66 -6.65
CA THR A 111 -9.17 13.00 -6.34
C THR A 111 -9.88 11.87 -5.60
N GLU A 112 -9.14 11.09 -4.80
CA GLU A 112 -9.73 10.07 -3.92
C GLU A 112 -10.72 10.70 -2.94
N LEU A 113 -11.79 9.97 -2.64
CA LEU A 113 -12.83 10.42 -1.73
C LEU A 113 -12.95 9.46 -0.55
N THR A 114 -12.89 9.99 0.67
CA THR A 114 -13.32 9.27 1.88
C THR A 114 -14.61 9.90 2.38
N LYS A 115 -15.70 9.12 2.44
CA LYS A 115 -17.04 9.61 2.82
C LYS A 115 -17.50 10.81 1.97
N ASN A 116 -17.28 10.75 0.65
CA ASN A 116 -17.59 11.80 -0.33
C ASN A 116 -16.85 13.14 -0.14
N VAL A 117 -15.79 13.16 0.68
CA VAL A 117 -14.92 14.32 0.86
C VAL A 117 -13.56 14.01 0.25
N ARG A 118 -12.96 14.99 -0.45
CA ARG A 118 -11.68 14.80 -1.11
C ARG A 118 -10.60 14.57 -0.08
N ASP A 119 -9.84 13.50 -0.26
CA ASP A 119 -8.70 13.24 0.58
C ASP A 119 -7.57 14.18 0.23
N TRP A 120 -6.90 14.70 1.25
CA TRP A 120 -5.72 15.54 1.06
C TRP A 120 -4.49 14.67 0.80
N LYS A 121 -4.54 13.94 -0.31
CA LYS A 121 -3.50 13.00 -0.75
C LYS A 121 -3.50 12.88 -2.27
N GLU A 122 -2.38 12.42 -2.78
CA GLU A 122 -2.25 11.84 -4.10
C GLU A 122 -1.76 10.39 -3.96
N VAL A 123 -2.02 9.58 -4.98
CA VAL A 123 -1.74 8.14 -4.95
C VAL A 123 -1.29 7.66 -6.33
N PHE A 124 -0.50 6.61 -6.35
CA PHE A 124 -0.18 5.83 -7.54
C PHE A 124 -0.39 4.36 -7.21
N ASP A 125 -1.36 3.72 -7.86
CA ASP A 125 -1.68 2.31 -7.64
C ASP A 125 -1.11 1.45 -8.76
N PHE A 126 -0.60 0.27 -8.42
CA PHE A 126 -0.10 -0.69 -9.39
C PHE A 126 -0.38 -2.12 -8.92
N MET A 127 -0.46 -3.03 -9.89
CA MET A 127 -0.55 -4.45 -9.63
C MET A 127 0.83 -5.08 -9.60
N VAL A 128 0.98 -6.05 -8.71
CA VAL A 128 2.20 -6.82 -8.54
C VAL A 128 2.48 -7.70 -9.76
N GLU A 129 1.47 -8.45 -10.19
CA GLU A 129 1.51 -9.22 -11.42
C GLU A 129 1.13 -8.32 -12.58
N ASP A 130 1.99 -8.21 -13.59
CA ASP A 130 1.84 -7.27 -14.69
C ASP A 130 2.22 -7.98 -15.99
N PRO A 131 1.24 -8.41 -16.80
CA PRO A 131 -0.18 -8.10 -16.66
C PRO A 131 -0.90 -8.91 -15.56
N THR A 132 -1.96 -8.32 -14.99
CA THR A 132 -2.90 -9.03 -14.11
C THR A 132 -4.12 -9.50 -14.89
N ILE A 133 -4.55 -10.75 -14.67
CA ILE A 133 -5.82 -11.26 -15.18
C ILE A 133 -6.88 -11.08 -14.10
N VAL A 134 -8.00 -10.46 -14.44
CA VAL A 134 -9.11 -10.20 -13.51
C VAL A 134 -10.45 -10.47 -14.19
N PRO A 135 -11.54 -10.72 -13.44
CA PRO A 135 -12.88 -10.77 -14.01
C PRO A 135 -13.22 -9.46 -14.73
N ALA A 136 -13.84 -9.54 -15.90
CA ALA A 136 -14.29 -8.39 -16.68
C ALA A 136 -15.47 -7.68 -16.03
N SER A 137 -16.26 -8.42 -15.23
CA SER A 137 -17.43 -7.94 -14.50
C SER A 137 -17.38 -8.38 -13.03
N PRO A 138 -17.95 -7.59 -12.09
CA PRO A 138 -18.15 -8.03 -10.71
C PRO A 138 -19.31 -9.03 -10.56
N GLU A 139 -20.07 -9.30 -11.62
CA GLU A 139 -21.20 -10.24 -11.59
C GLU A 139 -20.70 -11.69 -11.51
N SER A 140 -21.29 -12.49 -10.61
CA SER A 140 -20.83 -13.86 -10.31
C SER A 140 -21.03 -14.85 -11.46
N ASP A 141 -21.88 -14.51 -12.41
CA ASP A 141 -22.30 -15.39 -13.51
C ASP A 141 -21.57 -15.04 -14.82
N ASP A 142 -20.64 -14.08 -14.76
CA ASP A 142 -19.81 -13.64 -15.88
C ASP A 142 -18.37 -14.14 -15.69
N ASP A 143 -18.03 -15.19 -16.46
CA ASP A 143 -16.70 -15.80 -16.47
C ASP A 143 -15.72 -15.07 -17.43
N GLU A 144 -16.13 -13.95 -18.05
CA GLU A 144 -15.24 -13.21 -18.94
C GLU A 144 -14.04 -12.65 -18.15
N LEU A 145 -12.84 -12.85 -18.69
CA LEU A 145 -11.61 -12.35 -18.11
C LEU A 145 -11.10 -11.16 -18.93
N THR A 146 -10.60 -10.15 -18.21
CA THR A 146 -9.88 -9.03 -18.80
C THR A 146 -8.47 -8.95 -18.25
N GLN A 147 -7.65 -8.14 -18.92
CA GLN A 147 -6.25 -7.96 -18.59
C GLN A 147 -5.98 -6.51 -18.20
N TRP A 148 -5.36 -6.32 -17.04
CA TRP A 148 -4.87 -5.02 -16.59
C TRP A 148 -3.36 -4.96 -16.72
N THR A 149 -2.88 -3.85 -17.28
CA THR A 149 -1.45 -3.55 -17.41
C THR A 149 -1.15 -2.25 -16.69
N ASN A 150 -0.07 -2.24 -15.90
CA ASN A 150 0.32 -1.04 -15.17
C ASN A 150 0.78 0.08 -16.12
N LYS A 151 0.36 1.31 -15.83
CA LYS A 151 0.85 2.52 -16.50
C LYS A 151 2.03 3.10 -15.71
N TRP A 152 3.21 2.53 -15.93
CA TRP A 152 4.44 3.00 -15.28
C TRP A 152 4.89 4.37 -15.80
N PRO A 153 5.41 5.27 -14.94
CA PRO A 153 5.96 6.55 -15.39
C PRO A 153 7.31 6.35 -16.09
N GLU A 154 7.63 7.25 -17.02
CA GLU A 154 8.94 7.28 -17.69
C GLU A 154 10.04 7.83 -16.77
N TYR A 155 9.67 8.73 -15.84
CA TYR A 155 10.56 9.30 -14.85
C TYR A 155 9.95 9.19 -13.43
N PRO A 156 10.72 8.77 -12.42
CA PRO A 156 12.11 8.33 -12.51
C PRO A 156 12.23 6.95 -13.20
N PRO A 157 13.28 6.68 -13.98
CA PRO A 157 13.41 5.43 -14.75
C PRO A 157 13.46 4.18 -13.85
N GLU A 158 13.91 4.32 -12.62
CA GLU A 158 13.93 3.28 -11.59
C GLU A 158 12.59 3.10 -10.87
N PHE A 159 11.55 3.89 -11.16
CA PHE A 159 10.28 3.80 -10.44
C PHE A 159 9.72 2.39 -10.48
N ARG A 160 9.64 1.79 -11.67
CA ARG A 160 9.18 0.41 -11.83
C ARG A 160 10.11 -0.60 -11.14
N SER A 161 11.42 -0.53 -11.41
CA SER A 161 12.38 -1.52 -10.91
C SER A 161 12.59 -1.48 -9.40
N SER A 162 12.41 -0.31 -8.77
CA SER A 162 12.52 -0.13 -7.32
C SER A 162 11.36 -0.77 -6.55
N HIS A 163 10.17 -0.92 -7.15
CA HIS A 163 8.99 -1.49 -6.49
C HIS A 163 8.86 -3.02 -6.66
N TYR A 164 9.51 -3.64 -7.66
CA TYR A 164 9.60 -5.10 -7.84
C TYR A 164 10.18 -5.91 -6.64
N PRO A 165 11.14 -5.39 -5.85
CA PRO A 165 11.65 -6.11 -4.69
C PRO A 165 10.65 -6.30 -3.54
N ILE A 166 9.57 -5.50 -3.44
CA ILE A 166 8.44 -5.74 -2.52
C ILE A 166 7.58 -6.89 -3.05
N ILE A 167 7.37 -6.94 -4.38
CA ILE A 167 6.60 -7.97 -5.08
C ILE A 167 7.14 -9.37 -4.76
N LEU A 168 8.46 -9.57 -4.90
CA LEU A 168 9.09 -10.87 -4.63
C LEU A 168 9.04 -11.25 -3.15
N PHE A 169 9.13 -10.28 -2.25
CA PHE A 169 9.07 -10.56 -0.80
C PHE A 169 7.66 -11.01 -0.37
N ASN A 170 6.61 -10.35 -0.89
CA ASN A 170 5.24 -10.83 -0.68
C ASN A 170 5.03 -12.22 -1.29
N LYS A 171 5.53 -12.47 -2.52
CA LYS A 171 5.42 -13.78 -3.16
C LYS A 171 6.13 -14.90 -2.38
N LEU A 172 7.26 -14.61 -1.74
CA LEU A 172 7.97 -15.55 -0.86
C LEU A 172 7.23 -15.82 0.47
N LEU A 173 6.44 -14.86 0.97
CA LEU A 173 5.64 -15.05 2.19
C LEU A 173 4.35 -15.86 1.95
N TYR A 174 3.77 -15.79 0.76
CA TYR A 174 2.52 -16.51 0.44
C TYR A 174 2.73 -17.92 -0.10
N GLY A 175 3.98 -18.33 -0.37
CA GLY A 175 4.27 -19.60 -1.05
C GLY A 175 3.77 -19.59 -2.50
N GLU A 176 4.38 -20.39 -3.36
CA GLU A 176 3.74 -20.76 -4.62
C GLU A 176 2.51 -21.59 -4.25
N LEU A 177 1.34 -20.94 -4.24
CA LEU A 177 0.06 -21.63 -4.36
C LEU A 177 -0.05 -22.05 -5.82
N ASP A 178 0.55 -23.19 -6.14
CA ASP A 178 0.23 -23.98 -7.34
C ASP A 178 -1.17 -24.61 -7.21
#